data_AF-A0A2G2Y7Y3-F1
#
_entry.id   AF-A0A2G2Y7Y3-F1
#
_cell.length_a   1.000
_cell.length_b   1.000
_cell.length_c   1.000
_cell.angle_alpha   90.00
_cell.angle_beta   90.00
_cell.angle_gamma   90.00
#
_symmetry.space_group_name_H-M   'P 1'
#
loop_
_entity.id
_entity.type
_entity.pdbx_description
1 polymer ?
#
loop_
_entity_poly.entity_id
_entity_poly.type
_entity_poly.pdbx_seq_one_letter_code
_entity_poly.pdbx_strand_id
1 'polypeptide(L)'
;MAPAEKPGIFAGIDFMRWQQKMLFYLTTLCLQRFTVEEAPEVPEGISEKEYFVIVEAWQHSNFFCRNYILSGLQDDHYNVYSRTKTAKELWGVLE
;
A
#
# COMPACT_ATOMS: atom_id res chain seq x y z
N MET A 1 18.03 0.33 14.67
CA MET A 1 17.65 1.13 13.49
C MET A 1 16.49 2.01 13.94
N ALA A 2 16.58 3.34 13.80
CA ALA A 2 15.46 4.21 14.18
C ALA A 2 14.25 3.89 13.27
N PRO A 3 13.00 3.95 13.79
CA PRO A 3 11.83 3.84 12.95
C PRO A 3 11.92 4.87 11.81
N ALA A 4 11.60 4.49 10.58
CA ALA A 4 11.46 5.49 9.53
C ALA A 4 10.34 6.44 9.93
N GLU A 5 10.64 7.73 9.97
CA GLU A 5 9.62 8.74 10.19
C GLU A 5 8.60 8.70 9.05
N LYS A 6 7.31 8.76 9.42
CA LYS A 6 6.23 8.85 8.45
C LYS A 6 6.48 10.08 7.55
N PRO A 7 6.39 9.95 6.22
CA PRO A 7 6.50 11.09 5.33
C PRO A 7 5.44 12.15 5.66
N GLY A 8 5.79 13.42 5.47
CA GLY A 8 4.82 14.50 5.52
C GLY A 8 3.73 14.36 4.45
N ILE A 9 2.68 15.18 4.58
CA ILE A 9 1.58 15.22 3.60
C ILE A 9 2.10 15.76 2.27
N PHE A 10 1.79 15.07 1.18
CA PHE A 10 2.02 15.49 -0.17
C PHE A 10 0.99 16.55 -0.56
N ALA A 11 1.46 17.78 -0.74
CA ALA A 11 0.65 18.94 -1.11
C ALA A 11 0.83 19.33 -2.59
N GLY A 12 1.14 18.37 -3.47
CA GLY A 12 1.32 18.61 -4.91
C GLY A 12 2.72 19.05 -5.35
N ILE A 13 3.66 19.27 -4.42
CA ILE A 13 5.04 19.72 -4.71
C ILE A 13 6.03 18.60 -4.38
N ASP A 14 7.09 18.47 -5.20
CA ASP A 14 8.17 17.48 -5.03
C ASP A 14 7.68 16.03 -4.95
N PHE A 15 6.76 15.64 -5.83
CA PHE A 15 6.16 14.30 -5.85
C PHE A 15 7.20 13.18 -5.77
N MET A 16 8.26 13.24 -6.59
CA MET A 16 9.34 12.24 -6.60
C MET A 16 10.00 12.05 -5.22
N ARG A 17 10.20 13.15 -4.49
CA ARG A 17 10.81 13.11 -3.16
C ARG A 17 9.85 12.51 -2.13
N TRP A 18 8.58 12.89 -2.19
CA TRP A 18 7.56 12.32 -1.32
C TRP A 18 7.37 10.82 -1.60
N GLN A 19 7.31 10.43 -2.87
CA GLN A 19 7.15 9.04 -3.32
C GLN A 19 8.30 8.17 -2.83
N GLN A 20 9.55 8.61 -2.96
CA GLN A 20 10.72 7.89 -2.43
C GLN A 20 10.66 7.73 -0.91
N LYS A 21 10.26 8.78 -0.18
CA LYS A 21 10.09 8.70 1.28
C LYS A 21 8.96 7.74 1.67
N MET A 22 7.85 7.75 0.95
CA MET A 22 6.73 6.83 1.16
C MET A 22 7.13 5.38 0.89
N LEU A 23 7.87 5.12 -0.19
CA LEU A 23 8.38 3.79 -0.50
C LEU A 23 9.33 3.26 0.59
N PHE A 24 10.22 4.12 1.09
CA PHE A 24 11.11 3.77 2.20
C PHE A 24 10.32 3.47 3.48
N TYR A 25 9.32 4.30 3.80
CA TYR A 25 8.44 4.09 4.95
C TYR A 25 7.69 2.75 4.87
N LEU A 26 7.07 2.44 3.72
CA LEU A 26 6.39 1.16 3.48
C LEU A 26 7.35 -0.03 3.58
N THR A 27 8.61 0.14 3.14
CA THR A 27 9.65 -0.89 3.30
C THR A 27 9.93 -1.19 4.77
N THR A 28 10.01 -0.17 5.62
CA THR A 28 10.23 -0.39 7.06
C THR A 28 9.05 -1.07 7.77
N LEU A 29 7.86 -1.00 7.16
CA LEU A 29 6.66 -1.68 7.64
C LEU A 29 6.45 -3.07 7.01
N CYS A 30 7.37 -3.53 6.14
CA CYS A 30 7.22 -4.75 5.35
C CYS A 30 5.97 -4.75 4.43
N LEU A 31 5.52 -3.56 4.01
CA LEU A 31 4.32 -3.36 3.18
C LEU A 31 4.63 -3.00 1.73
N GLN A 32 5.90 -2.73 1.39
CA GLN A 32 6.27 -2.31 0.03
C GLN A 32 5.82 -3.30 -1.05
N ARG A 33 5.89 -4.61 -0.79
CA ARG A 33 5.48 -5.64 -1.77
C ARG A 33 4.05 -5.47 -2.30
N PHE A 34 3.14 -4.95 -1.50
CA PHE A 34 1.73 -4.77 -1.88
C PHE A 34 1.52 -3.61 -2.88
N THR A 35 2.55 -2.83 -3.17
CA THR A 35 2.55 -1.84 -4.26
C THR A 35 2.83 -2.46 -5.62
N VAL A 36 3.26 -3.74 -5.68
CA VAL A 36 3.68 -4.43 -6.91
C VAL A 36 2.96 -5.78 -7.08
N GLU A 37 2.82 -6.54 -6.00
CA GLU A 37 2.22 -7.88 -6.01
C GLU A 37 0.70 -7.83 -6.20
N GLU A 38 0.16 -8.86 -6.86
CA GLU A 38 -1.28 -9.10 -6.97
C GLU A 38 -1.81 -9.92 -5.80
N ALA A 39 -3.15 -10.02 -5.73
CA ALA A 39 -3.80 -10.92 -4.79
C ALA A 39 -3.35 -12.38 -5.01
N PRO A 40 -3.31 -13.21 -3.95
CA PRO A 40 -2.91 -14.61 -4.07
C PRO A 40 -3.87 -15.38 -4.98
N GLU A 41 -3.33 -16.08 -5.96
CA GLU A 41 -4.09 -17.05 -6.76
C GLU A 41 -4.39 -18.30 -5.93
N VAL A 42 -5.41 -19.07 -6.34
CA VAL A 42 -5.79 -20.32 -5.66
C VAL A 42 -4.67 -21.36 -5.87
N PRO A 43 -3.92 -21.75 -4.82
CA PRO A 43 -2.85 -22.72 -4.96
C PRO A 43 -3.42 -24.14 -5.03
N GLU A 44 -2.86 -24.97 -5.90
CA GLU A 44 -3.17 -26.39 -5.94
C GLU A 44 -2.63 -27.09 -4.67
N GLY A 45 -3.49 -27.82 -3.96
CA GLY A 45 -3.07 -28.69 -2.86
C GLY A 45 -3.12 -28.10 -1.44
N ILE A 46 -3.59 -26.86 -1.25
CA ILE A 46 -3.92 -26.34 0.09
C ILE A 46 -5.41 -26.48 0.41
N SER A 47 -5.73 -26.61 1.70
CA SER A 47 -7.13 -26.67 2.13
C SER A 47 -7.83 -25.31 1.95
N GLU A 48 -9.14 -25.34 1.77
CA GLU A 48 -9.98 -24.13 1.67
C GLU A 48 -9.79 -23.20 2.88
N LYS A 49 -9.62 -23.78 4.07
CA LYS A 49 -9.39 -23.03 5.31
C LYS A 49 -8.03 -22.32 5.31
N GLU A 50 -6.98 -22.97 4.84
CA GLU A 50 -5.65 -22.36 4.73
C GLU A 50 -5.66 -21.24 3.68
N TYR A 51 -6.30 -21.49 2.54
CA TYR A 51 -6.47 -20.47 1.50
C TYR A 51 -7.20 -19.23 2.04
N PHE A 52 -8.30 -19.44 2.77
CA PHE A 52 -9.05 -18.34 3.39
C PHE A 52 -8.18 -17.48 4.30
N VAL A 53 -7.36 -18.11 5.17
CA VAL A 53 -6.45 -17.38 6.07
C VAL A 53 -5.41 -16.58 5.30
N ILE A 54 -4.86 -17.13 4.21
CA ILE A 54 -3.89 -16.42 3.35
C ILE A 54 -4.54 -15.19 2.71
N VAL A 55 -5.76 -15.35 2.17
CA VAL A 55 -6.50 -14.25 1.52
C VAL A 55 -6.84 -13.15 2.52
N GLU A 56 -7.33 -13.48 3.72
CA GLU A 56 -7.63 -12.49 4.76
C GLU A 56 -6.37 -11.72 5.19
N ALA A 57 -5.26 -12.43 5.44
CA ALA A 57 -4.00 -11.81 5.82
C ALA A 57 -3.46 -10.86 4.72
N TRP A 58 -3.60 -11.26 3.45
CA TRP A 58 -3.25 -10.42 2.32
C TRP A 58 -4.14 -9.18 2.23
N GLN A 59 -5.47 -9.35 2.32
CA GLN A 59 -6.43 -8.24 2.25
C GLN A 59 -6.18 -7.21 3.36
N HIS A 60 -5.91 -7.69 4.58
CA HIS A 60 -5.60 -6.85 5.72
C HIS A 60 -4.31 -6.03 5.51
N SER A 61 -3.26 -6.68 5.01
CA SER A 61 -1.98 -6.02 4.73
C SER A 61 -2.08 -5.02 3.57
N ASN A 62 -2.81 -5.38 2.51
CA ASN A 62 -3.12 -4.51 1.38
C ASN A 62 -3.93 -3.29 1.83
N PHE A 63 -4.91 -3.47 2.72
CA PHE A 63 -5.66 -2.37 3.33
C PHE A 63 -4.73 -1.41 4.07
N PHE A 64 -3.82 -1.90 4.90
CA PHE A 64 -2.86 -1.05 5.59
C PHE A 64 -1.95 -0.30 4.62
N CYS A 65 -1.35 -0.99 3.66
CA CYS A 65 -0.48 -0.38 2.67
C CYS A 65 -1.19 0.76 1.92
N ARG A 66 -2.41 0.50 1.43
CA ARG A 66 -3.25 1.50 0.75
C ARG A 66 -3.52 2.71 1.63
N ASN A 67 -3.90 2.49 2.90
CA ASN A 67 -4.20 3.59 3.82
C ASN A 67 -2.97 4.39 4.23
N TYR A 68 -1.79 3.78 4.33
CA TYR A 68 -0.56 4.53 4.59
C TYR A 68 -0.25 5.48 3.44
N ILE A 69 -0.35 5.02 2.20
CA ILE A 69 -0.16 5.85 1.00
C ILE A 69 -1.19 6.99 1.00
N LEU A 70 -2.48 6.67 1.13
CA LEU A 70 -3.57 7.66 1.17
C LEU A 70 -3.37 8.68 2.29
N SER A 71 -2.95 8.26 3.49
CA SER A 71 -2.74 9.15 4.64
C SER A 71 -1.57 10.12 4.47
N GLY A 72 -0.74 9.93 3.44
CA GLY A 72 0.30 10.86 3.06
C GLY A 72 -0.13 11.82 1.94
N LEU A 73 -1.38 11.80 1.49
CA LEU A 73 -1.93 12.71 0.48
C LEU A 73 -2.73 13.84 1.14
N GLN A 74 -2.75 15.01 0.51
CA GLN A 74 -3.67 16.09 0.87
C GLN A 74 -5.12 15.71 0.56
N ASP A 75 -6.09 16.28 1.27
CA ASP A 75 -7.51 15.89 1.23
C ASP A 75 -8.13 15.86 -0.17
N ASP A 76 -7.77 16.80 -1.03
CA ASP A 76 -8.22 16.87 -2.42
C ASP A 76 -7.76 15.65 -3.22
N HIS A 77 -6.49 15.28 -3.09
CA HIS A 77 -5.90 14.10 -3.71
C HIS A 77 -6.43 12.81 -3.06
N TYR A 78 -6.56 12.78 -1.73
CA TYR A 78 -7.12 11.65 -0.99
C TYR A 78 -8.50 11.29 -1.54
N ASN A 79 -9.39 12.27 -1.71
CA ASN A 79 -10.76 12.02 -2.16
C ASN A 79 -10.80 11.42 -3.56
N VAL A 80 -9.92 11.87 -4.46
CA VAL A 80 -9.79 11.34 -5.82
C VAL A 80 -9.32 9.89 -5.80
N TYR A 81 -8.27 9.59 -5.03
CA TYR A 81 -7.61 8.28 -5.06
C TYR A 81 -8.18 7.26 -4.06
N SER A 82 -9.02 7.67 -3.11
CA SER A 82 -9.65 6.81 -2.10
C SER A 82 -10.49 5.67 -2.69
N ARG A 83 -10.93 5.82 -3.94
CA ARG A 83 -11.76 4.84 -4.67
C ARG A 83 -10.97 3.65 -5.21
N THR A 84 -9.64 3.71 -5.19
CA THR A 84 -8.76 2.60 -5.60
C THR A 84 -8.95 1.40 -4.67
N LYS A 85 -8.98 0.19 -5.23
CA LYS A 85 -9.30 -1.02 -4.44
C LYS A 85 -8.05 -1.57 -3.77
N THR A 86 -6.91 -1.52 -4.45
CA THR A 86 -5.65 -2.10 -3.96
C THR A 86 -4.56 -1.06 -3.79
N ALA A 87 -3.56 -1.37 -2.96
CA ALA A 87 -2.37 -0.54 -2.81
C ALA A 87 -1.57 -0.47 -4.12
N LYS A 88 -1.57 -1.56 -4.91
CA LYS A 88 -0.98 -1.61 -6.25
C LYS A 88 -1.65 -0.67 -7.24
N GLU A 89 -2.98 -0.70 -7.36
CA GLU A 89 -3.73 0.22 -8.21
C GLU A 89 -3.46 1.68 -7.81
N LEU A 90 -3.51 1.96 -6.51
CA LEU A 90 -3.20 3.28 -5.98
C LEU A 90 -1.79 3.73 -6.35
N TRP A 91 -0.80 2.86 -6.14
CA TRP A 91 0.59 3.16 -6.42
C TRP A 91 0.83 3.39 -7.92
N GLY A 92 0.25 2.56 -8.78
CA GLY A 92 0.38 2.69 -10.23
C GLY A 92 -0.32 3.91 -10.84
N VAL A 93 -1.31 4.50 -10.15
CA VAL A 93 -1.91 5.79 -10.56
C VAL A 93 -1.07 6.98 -10.09
N LEU A 94 -0.26 6.79 -9.05
CA LEU A 94 0.66 7.81 -8.54
C LEU A 94 1.98 7.83 -9.33
N GLU A 95 2.39 6.73 -9.96
CA GLU A 95 3.49 6.67 -10.94
C GLU A 95 3.17 7.38 -12.26
#